data_AF-A0A527WW76-F1
#
_entry.id   AF-A0A527WW76-F1
#
_cell.length_a   1.000
_cell.length_b   1.000
_cell.length_c   1.000
_cell.angle_alpha   90.00
_cell.angle_beta   90.00
_cell.angle_gamma   90.00
#
_symmetry.space_group_name_H-M   'P 1'
#
loop_
_entity.id
_entity.type
_entity.pdbx_description
1 polymer ?
#
loop_
_entity_poly.entity_id
_entity_poly.type
_entity_poly.pdbx_seq_one_letter_code
_entity_poly.pdbx_strand_id
1 'polypeptide(L)'
;RERHMETMLQGAAFLKAASAWSSPVFERLPADCPYCVAVGAVAGSSGIGLSDALSAFLQAFFSNLAQAAIRLGAVGQVDAVALLAGFESRALAVASRAAASSLDDLGGATFMSDIAAMQHETQYSRLFRS
;
A
#
# COMPACT_ATOMS: atom_id res chain seq x y z
N ARG A 1 -13.35 5.31 8.82
CA ARG A 1 -13.38 3.97 9.47
C ARG A 1 -12.89 2.89 8.51
N GLU A 2 -13.41 2.84 7.28
CA GLU A 2 -13.07 1.85 6.25
C GLU A 2 -11.57 1.80 5.91
N ARG A 3 -10.90 2.93 5.62
CA ARG A 3 -9.45 2.96 5.32
C ARG A 3 -8.55 2.39 6.43
N HIS A 4 -8.89 2.69 7.69
CA HIS A 4 -8.15 2.15 8.83
C HIS A 4 -8.31 0.63 8.87
N MET A 5 -9.56 0.15 8.79
CA MET A 5 -9.86 -1.28 8.78
C MET A 5 -9.18 -2.00 7.60
N GLU A 6 -9.22 -1.42 6.40
CA GLU A 6 -8.54 -1.96 5.21
C GLU A 6 -7.03 -2.12 5.44
N THR A 7 -6.37 -1.05 5.90
CA THR A 7 -4.92 -1.05 6.13
C THR A 7 -4.51 -2.09 7.19
N MET A 8 -5.31 -2.24 8.25
CA MET A 8 -5.06 -3.23 9.31
C MET A 8 -5.29 -4.66 8.80
N LEU A 9 -6.36 -4.90 8.05
CA LEU A 9 -6.66 -6.23 7.49
C LEU A 9 -5.60 -6.66 6.46
N GLN A 10 -5.17 -5.75 5.58
CA GLN A 10 -4.10 -6.01 4.63
C GLN A 10 -2.78 -6.34 5.34
N GLY A 11 -2.45 -5.60 6.40
CA GLY A 11 -1.23 -5.86 7.18
C GLY A 11 -1.25 -7.20 7.90
N ALA A 12 -2.36 -7.55 8.57
CA ALA A 12 -2.53 -8.85 9.19
C ALA A 12 -2.44 -10.01 8.16
N ALA A 13 -3.09 -9.86 7.00
CA ALA A 13 -3.01 -10.84 5.92
C ALA A 13 -1.59 -10.97 5.36
N PHE A 14 -0.89 -9.85 5.19
CA PHE A 14 0.50 -9.82 4.74
C PHE A 14 1.42 -10.54 5.73
N LEU A 15 1.34 -10.25 7.03
CA LEU A 15 2.16 -10.93 8.05
C LEU A 15 1.90 -12.45 8.07
N LYS A 16 0.64 -12.86 7.92
CA LYS A 16 0.30 -14.28 7.81
C LYS A 16 0.94 -14.92 6.58
N ALA A 17 0.89 -14.26 5.43
CA ALA A 17 1.55 -14.77 4.21
C ALA A 17 3.08 -14.77 4.34
N ALA A 18 3.65 -13.73 4.96
CA ALA A 18 5.08 -13.55 5.14
C ALA A 18 5.68 -14.50 6.18
N SER A 19 4.86 -15.10 7.05
CA SER A 19 5.31 -16.10 8.03
C SER A 19 5.95 -17.35 7.42
N ALA A 20 5.80 -17.55 6.10
CA ALA A 20 6.51 -18.57 5.35
C ALA A 20 8.03 -18.36 5.34
N TRP A 21 8.51 -17.12 5.48
CA TRP A 21 9.91 -16.81 5.71
C TRP A 21 10.20 -16.83 7.21
N SER A 22 11.28 -17.47 7.64
CA SER A 22 11.68 -17.45 9.06
C SER A 22 12.39 -16.13 9.38
N SER A 23 11.81 -15.27 10.22
CA SER A 23 12.43 -14.03 10.69
C SER A 23 11.99 -13.70 12.13
N PRO A 24 12.90 -13.26 13.02
CA PRO A 24 12.55 -12.81 14.37
C PRO A 24 11.61 -11.60 14.39
N VAL A 25 11.44 -10.90 13.26
CA VAL A 25 10.57 -9.73 13.18
C VAL A 25 9.11 -10.06 13.47
N PHE A 26 8.66 -11.28 13.16
CA PHE A 26 7.27 -11.70 13.37
C PHE A 26 6.89 -11.78 14.85
N GLU A 27 7.86 -11.95 15.75
CA GLU A 27 7.65 -11.93 17.20
C GLU A 27 7.65 -10.51 17.78
N ARG A 28 8.20 -9.55 17.05
CA ARG A 28 8.34 -8.15 17.48
C ARG A 28 7.19 -7.26 17.03
N LEU A 29 6.42 -7.70 16.04
CA LEU A 29 5.29 -6.96 15.49
C LEU A 29 3.98 -7.38 16.18
N PRO A 30 3.05 -6.44 16.39
CA PRO A 30 1.70 -6.79 16.81
C PRO A 30 1.00 -7.62 15.72
N ALA A 31 0.06 -8.48 16.12
CA ALA A 31 -0.73 -9.27 15.18
C ALA A 31 -1.60 -8.36 14.27
N ASP A 32 -2.07 -7.25 14.82
CA ASP A 32 -2.76 -6.16 14.15
C ASP A 32 -1.76 -5.04 13.79
N CYS A 33 -0.98 -5.28 12.75
CA CYS A 33 -0.01 -4.31 12.24
C CYS A 33 -0.56 -3.63 10.97
N PRO A 34 -0.50 -2.29 10.83
CA PRO A 34 -0.81 -1.60 9.58
C PRO A 34 0.07 -2.10 8.43
N TYR A 35 -0.51 -2.24 7.23
CA TYR A 35 0.17 -2.82 6.07
C TYR A 35 1.55 -2.22 5.76
N CYS A 36 1.68 -0.88 5.72
CA CYS A 36 2.96 -0.22 5.43
C CYS A 36 4.04 -0.52 6.48
N VAL A 37 3.66 -0.59 7.76
CA VAL A 37 4.58 -0.92 8.87
C VAL A 37 5.00 -2.38 8.79
N ALA A 38 4.04 -3.28 8.54
CA ALA A 38 4.31 -4.71 8.38
C ALA A 38 5.30 -4.98 7.23
N VAL A 39 5.08 -4.38 6.06
CA VAL A 39 5.98 -4.54 4.90
C VAL A 39 7.37 -3.98 5.20
N GLY A 40 7.46 -2.76 5.75
CA GLY A 40 8.74 -2.13 6.07
C GLY A 40 9.56 -2.93 7.08
N ALA A 41 8.91 -3.44 8.14
CA ALA A 41 9.57 -4.26 9.14
C ALA A 41 10.08 -5.59 8.58
N VAL A 42 9.27 -6.29 7.78
CA VAL A 42 9.70 -7.54 7.12
C VAL A 42 10.85 -7.28 6.16
N ALA A 43 10.74 -6.28 5.29
CA ALA A 43 11.79 -5.92 4.33
C ALA A 43 13.11 -5.59 5.01
N GLY A 44 13.07 -4.77 6.07
CA GLY A 44 14.25 -4.43 6.87
C GLY A 44 14.87 -5.65 7.55
N SER A 45 14.04 -6.57 8.07
CA SER A 45 14.53 -7.81 8.68
C SER A 45 15.22 -8.75 7.68
N SER A 46 14.84 -8.66 6.41
CA SER A 46 15.45 -9.41 5.30
C SER A 46 16.66 -8.71 4.69
N GLY A 47 17.08 -7.56 5.23
CA GLY A 47 18.23 -6.80 4.73
C GLY A 47 17.99 -6.06 3.42
N ILE A 48 16.73 -5.84 3.04
CA ILE A 48 16.39 -5.07 1.83
C ILE A 48 16.67 -3.59 2.09
N GLY A 49 17.38 -2.94 1.17
CA GLY A 49 17.68 -1.51 1.27
C GLY A 49 16.41 -0.65 1.29
N LEU A 50 16.42 0.43 2.07
CA LEU A 50 15.25 1.30 2.25
C LEU A 50 14.68 1.83 0.92
N SER A 51 15.55 2.27 0.01
CA SER A 51 15.14 2.80 -1.30
C SER A 51 14.47 1.73 -2.17
N ASP A 52 14.98 0.50 -2.14
CA ASP A 52 14.43 -0.63 -2.90
C ASP A 52 13.07 -1.04 -2.32
N ALA A 53 12.96 -1.15 -0.99
CA ALA A 53 11.72 -1.46 -0.30
C ALA A 53 10.63 -0.42 -0.60
N LEU A 54 10.96 0.88 -0.54
CA LEU A 54 10.01 1.95 -0.86
C LEU A 54 9.56 1.91 -2.32
N SER A 55 10.50 1.71 -3.25
CA SER A 55 10.19 1.63 -4.69
C SER A 55 9.30 0.42 -5.00
N ALA A 56 9.62 -0.74 -4.44
CA ALA A 56 8.82 -1.96 -4.60
C ALA A 56 7.42 -1.81 -4.00
N PHE A 57 7.31 -1.21 -2.81
CA PHE A 57 6.02 -0.97 -2.16
C PHE A 57 5.13 -0.04 -3.00
N LEU A 58 5.68 1.08 -3.50
CA LEU A 58 4.94 2.02 -4.33
C LEU A 58 4.51 1.39 -5.66
N GLN A 59 5.38 0.59 -6.28
CA GLN A 59 5.05 -0.15 -7.50
C GLN A 59 3.91 -1.14 -7.26
N ALA A 60 3.97 -1.92 -6.17
CA ALA A 60 2.93 -2.88 -5.82
C ALA A 60 1.60 -2.19 -5.52
N PHE A 61 1.63 -1.08 -4.79
CA PHE A 61 0.45 -0.27 -4.47
C PHE A 61 -0.22 0.25 -5.73
N PHE A 62 0.52 0.89 -6.63
CA PHE A 62 -0.04 1.43 -7.86
C PHE A 62 -0.53 0.33 -8.81
N SER A 63 0.19 -0.79 -8.88
CA SER A 63 -0.23 -1.97 -9.64
C SER A 63 -1.59 -2.50 -9.16
N ASN A 64 -1.83 -2.53 -7.84
CA ASN A 64 -3.12 -2.93 -7.29
C ASN A 64 -4.25 -1.98 -7.72
N LEU A 65 -4.02 -0.67 -7.67
CA LEU A 65 -4.99 0.32 -8.15
C LEU A 65 -5.29 0.17 -9.65
N ALA A 66 -4.27 -0.08 -10.48
CA ALA A 66 -4.44 -0.33 -11.90
C ALA A 66 -5.30 -1.59 -12.15
N GLN A 67 -5.08 -2.66 -11.38
CA GLN A 67 -5.90 -3.88 -11.44
C GLN A 67 -7.34 -3.68 -10.96
N ALA A 68 -7.57 -2.77 -10.01
CA ALA A 68 -8.93 -2.36 -9.64
C ALA A 68 -9.60 -1.60 -10.79
N ALA A 69 -8.90 -0.64 -11.41
CA ALA A 69 -9.42 0.13 -12.54
C ALA A 69 -9.79 -0.74 -13.75
N ILE A 70 -8.97 -1.76 -14.06
CA ILE A 70 -9.28 -2.75 -15.10
C ILE A 70 -10.58 -3.51 -14.77
N ARG A 71 -10.72 -3.98 -13.53
CA ARG A 71 -11.90 -4.75 -13.08
C ARG A 71 -13.18 -3.91 -13.04
N LEU A 72 -13.06 -2.60 -12.88
CA LEU A 72 -14.16 -1.64 -13.01
C LEU A 72 -14.52 -1.32 -14.47
N GLY A 73 -13.73 -1.81 -15.44
CA GLY A 73 -13.88 -1.45 -16.85
C GLY A 73 -13.49 -0.01 -17.17
N ALA A 74 -12.76 0.67 -16.29
CA ALA A 74 -12.36 2.07 -16.48
C ALA A 74 -11.19 2.23 -17.46
N VAL A 75 -10.31 1.24 -17.54
CA VAL A 75 -9.15 1.20 -18.45
C VAL A 75 -8.90 -0.21 -18.98
N GLY A 76 -8.29 -0.32 -20.15
CA GLY A 76 -7.81 -1.59 -20.68
C GLY A 76 -6.46 -2.04 -20.07
N GLN A 77 -6.05 -3.28 -20.35
CA GLN A 77 -4.74 -3.80 -19.92
C GLN A 77 -3.56 -2.96 -20.46
N VAL A 78 -3.62 -2.59 -21.74
CA VAL A 78 -2.57 -1.78 -22.38
C VAL A 78 -2.49 -0.39 -21.75
N ASP A 79 -3.63 0.25 -21.51
CA ASP A 79 -3.68 1.57 -20.87
C ASP A 79 -3.17 1.51 -19.42
N ALA A 80 -3.50 0.46 -18.68
CA ALA A 80 -2.99 0.25 -17.34
C ALA A 80 -1.46 0.13 -17.28
N VAL A 81 -0.86 -0.56 -18.27
CA VAL A 81 0.61 -0.63 -18.39
C VAL A 81 1.19 0.74 -18.74
N ALA A 82 0.54 1.51 -19.63
CA ALA A 82 0.98 2.87 -19.95
C ALA A 82 0.91 3.80 -18.72
N LEU A 83 -0.11 3.65 -17.88
CA LEU A 83 -0.22 4.38 -16.61
C LEU A 83 0.89 3.99 -15.62
N LEU A 84 1.22 2.70 -15.52
CA LEU A 84 2.34 2.21 -14.70
C LEU A 84 3.66 2.83 -15.15
N ALA A 85 3.95 2.80 -16.44
CA ALA A 85 5.16 3.41 -17.00
C ALA A 85 5.22 4.92 -16.73
N GLY A 86 4.09 5.63 -16.89
CA GLY A 86 4.01 7.06 -16.58
C GLY A 86 4.16 7.39 -15.09
N PHE A 87 3.87 6.44 -14.20
CA PHE A 87 3.96 6.61 -12.75
C PHE A 87 5.38 6.46 -12.20
N GLU A 88 6.28 5.74 -12.88
CA GLU A 88 7.61 5.38 -12.37
C GLU A 88 8.40 6.57 -11.82
N SER A 89 8.51 7.66 -12.58
CA SER A 89 9.23 8.87 -12.15
C SER A 89 8.65 9.47 -10.86
N ARG A 90 7.32 9.46 -10.72
CA ARG A 90 6.62 9.94 -9.54
C ARG A 90 6.81 8.99 -8.35
N ALA A 91 6.78 7.69 -8.58
CA ALA A 91 7.06 6.68 -7.56
C ALA A 91 8.46 6.89 -6.96
N LEU A 92 9.48 7.04 -7.81
CA LEU A 92 10.86 7.28 -7.38
C LEU A 92 11.01 8.59 -6.62
N ALA A 93 10.35 9.66 -7.06
CA ALA A 93 10.34 10.94 -6.35
C ALA A 93 9.67 10.83 -4.96
N VAL A 94 8.56 10.08 -4.85
CA VAL A 94 7.90 9.82 -3.57
C VAL A 94 8.78 8.97 -2.66
N ALA A 95 9.39 7.91 -3.18
CA ALA A 95 10.33 7.05 -2.44
C ALA A 95 11.50 7.86 -1.89
N SER A 96 12.10 8.73 -2.72
CA SER A 96 13.21 9.59 -2.30
C SER A 96 12.82 10.54 -1.17
N ARG A 97 11.63 11.15 -1.25
CA ARG A 97 11.11 11.99 -0.15
C ARG A 97 10.88 11.18 1.11
N ALA A 98 10.21 10.03 1.00
CA ALA A 98 9.90 9.17 2.15
C ALA A 98 11.17 8.66 2.84
N ALA A 99 12.23 8.35 2.08
CA ALA A 99 13.52 7.94 2.62
C ALA A 99 14.23 9.03 3.43
N ALA A 100 13.92 10.31 3.16
CA ALA A 100 14.49 11.47 3.84
C ALA A 100 13.58 12.03 4.96
N SER A 101 12.38 11.49 5.13
CA SER A 101 11.40 11.95 6.13
C SER A 101 11.68 11.38 7.53
N SER A 102 11.24 12.12 8.54
CA SER A 102 11.27 11.69 9.94
C SER A 102 9.88 11.29 10.44
N LEU A 103 9.79 10.87 11.71
CA LEU A 103 8.51 10.63 12.36
C LEU A 103 7.65 11.90 12.51
N ASP A 104 8.27 13.09 12.51
CA ASP A 104 7.56 14.37 12.61
C ASP A 104 6.82 14.72 11.31
N ASP A 105 7.24 14.11 10.19
CA ASP A 105 6.56 14.22 8.89
C ASP A 105 5.38 13.23 8.76
N LEU A 106 5.15 12.38 9.78
CA LEU A 106 4.02 11.47 9.79
C LEU A 106 2.73 12.23 10.12
N GLY A 107 1.72 11.99 9.29
CA GLY A 107 0.43 12.64 9.40
C GLY A 107 0.18 13.47 8.16
N GLY A 108 -0.94 13.21 7.50
CA GLY A 108 -1.37 13.94 6.32
C GLY A 108 -2.88 13.91 6.21
N ALA A 109 -3.42 14.85 5.42
CA ALA A 109 -4.83 14.88 5.08
C ALA A 109 -4.99 14.68 3.58
N THR A 110 -5.72 13.65 3.18
CA THR A 110 -6.02 13.35 1.77
C THR A 110 -7.50 13.58 1.49
N PHE A 111 -7.99 14.80 1.72
CA PHE A 111 -9.43 15.13 1.75
C PHE A 111 -10.28 14.45 0.68
N MET A 112 -9.86 14.47 -0.58
CA MET A 112 -10.61 13.83 -1.66
C MET A 112 -10.68 12.30 -1.52
N SER A 113 -9.55 11.66 -1.18
CA SER A 113 -9.53 10.21 -0.92
C SER A 113 -10.32 9.86 0.34
N ASP A 114 -10.30 10.74 1.35
CA ASP A 114 -11.03 10.57 2.60
C ASP A 114 -12.54 10.61 2.35
N ILE A 115 -13.00 11.60 1.59
CA ILE A 115 -14.40 11.77 1.19
C ILE A 115 -14.85 10.59 0.31
N ALA A 116 -14.04 10.18 -0.67
CA ALA A 116 -14.36 9.05 -1.53
C ALA A 116 -14.53 7.74 -0.74
N ALA A 117 -13.67 7.49 0.26
CA ALA A 117 -13.83 6.34 1.15
C ALA A 117 -15.10 6.44 2.00
N MET A 118 -15.45 7.63 2.51
CA MET A 118 -16.71 7.84 3.24
C MET A 118 -17.94 7.60 2.35
N GLN A 119 -17.87 7.97 1.07
CA GLN A 119 -18.93 7.71 0.11
C GLN A 119 -19.05 6.21 -0.20
N HIS A 120 -17.91 5.53 -0.40
CA HIS A 120 -17.87 4.08 -0.64
C HIS A 120 -18.56 3.28 0.47
N GLU A 121 -18.38 3.69 1.73
CA GLU A 121 -19.02 3.07 2.91
C GLU A 121 -20.56 2.98 2.76
N THR A 122 -21.16 3.96 2.07
CA THR A 122 -22.60 4.11 1.86
C THR A 122 -23.12 3.61 0.50
N GLN A 123 -22.25 3.10 -0.37
CA GLN A 123 -22.67 2.61 -1.69
C GLN A 123 -23.54 1.36 -1.59
N TYR A 124 -24.67 1.38 -2.30
CA TYR A 124 -25.66 0.29 -2.32
C TYR A 124 -25.14 -0.97 -3.01
N SER A 125 -24.41 -0.82 -4.12
CA SER A 125 -23.74 -1.92 -4.81
C SER A 125 -22.24 -1.72 -4.74
N ARG A 126 -21.51 -2.72 -4.24
CA ARG A 126 -20.06 -2.68 -4.05
C ARG A 126 -19.40 -3.89 -4.69
N LEU A 127 -18.50 -3.62 -5.64
CA LEU A 127 -17.66 -4.65 -6.26
C LEU A 127 -16.42 -4.96 -5.41
N PHE A 128 -15.93 -3.96 -4.67
CA PHE A 128 -14.78 -4.07 -3.76
C PHE A 128 -15.22 -3.91 -2.30
N ARG A 129 -14.38 -4.42 -1.41
CA ARG A 129 -14.66 -4.47 0.03
C ARG A 129 -14.33 -3.15 0.75
N SER A 130 -13.59 -2.27 0.07
CA SER A 130 -13.17 -0.91 0.44
C SER A 130 -12.74 -0.14 -0.81
#